data_AF-A0A0N1FPX4-F1
#
_entry.id   AF-A0A0N1FPX4-F1
#
_cell.length_a   1.000
_cell.length_b   1.000
_cell.length_c   1.000
_cell.angle_alpha   90.00
_cell.angle_beta   90.00
_cell.angle_gamma   90.00
#
_symmetry.space_group_name_H-M   'P 1'
#
loop_
_entity.id
_entity.type
_entity.pdbx_description
1 polymer ?
#
loop_
_entity_poly.entity_id
_entity_poly.type
_entity_poly.pdbx_seq_one_letter_code
_entity_poly.pdbx_strand_id
1 'polypeptide(L)'
;MQTCTCDHVLCQGPGLLAADFHYRHQLRAAEQPGAKKRRRSAGDGHILHLLLRLATKLEKDSPVLLNYADEAAELDTDEDTVRARIAWLVEHRYLALDGQVGGLARLWVNPAVAFRAGKTDPRIAAARHRFPYIVIDEKEMAAEQPVHVSEYDEEGWELVYRNNAEQFEDPPRFPFGCPLHGPADMSQ
;
A
#
# COMPACT_ATOMS: atom_id res chain seq x y z
N MET A 1 -4.63 24.22 19.21
CA MET A 1 -3.24 23.82 18.93
C MET A 1 -3.25 23.03 17.63
N GLN A 2 -2.53 23.50 16.60
CA GLN A 2 -2.30 22.68 15.41
C GLN A 2 -1.18 21.68 15.75
N THR A 3 -1.51 20.39 15.78
CA THR A 3 -0.52 19.31 15.92
C THR A 3 0.15 19.09 14.56
N CYS A 4 1.48 19.19 14.46
CA CYS A 4 2.12 18.79 13.22
C CYS A 4 2.02 17.26 13.02
N THR A 5 1.67 16.84 11.81
CA THR A 5 1.75 15.44 11.36
C THR A 5 3.13 15.06 10.81
N CYS A 6 4.09 15.99 10.84
CA CYS A 6 5.47 15.86 10.36
C CYS A 6 6.27 14.77 11.07
N ASP A 7 5.90 14.45 12.31
CA ASP A 7 6.67 13.54 13.16
C ASP A 7 6.52 12.08 12.69
N HIS A 8 5.61 11.79 11.75
CA HIS A 8 5.25 10.43 11.35
C HIS A 8 5.01 10.34 9.84
N VAL A 9 6.11 10.26 9.09
CA VAL A 9 6.07 10.10 7.64
C VAL A 9 5.38 8.76 7.30
N LEU A 10 4.36 8.83 6.46
CA LEU A 10 3.85 7.65 5.80
C LEU A 10 4.93 7.16 4.83
N CYS A 11 5.46 5.98 5.07
CA CYS A 11 6.45 5.38 4.19
C CYS A 11 5.74 4.42 3.23
N GLN A 12 6.13 4.51 1.96
CA GLN A 12 5.66 3.64 0.89
C GLN A 12 6.71 2.57 0.67
N GLY A 13 6.30 1.31 0.79
CA GLY A 13 7.17 0.18 0.47
C GLY A 13 7.02 -0.25 -1.00
N PRO A 14 7.87 -1.19 -1.46
CA PRO A 14 7.88 -1.64 -2.86
C PRO A 14 6.56 -2.32 -3.29
N GLY A 15 5.82 -2.89 -2.33
CA GLY A 15 4.53 -3.52 -2.53
C GLY A 15 3.44 -2.57 -3.05
N LEU A 16 3.57 -1.26 -2.82
CA LEU A 16 2.57 -0.28 -3.27
C LEU A 16 2.49 -0.20 -4.79
N LEU A 17 3.63 0.02 -5.45
CA LEU A 17 3.68 0.06 -6.92
C LEU A 17 3.57 -1.35 -7.52
N ALA A 18 4.05 -2.39 -6.80
CA ALA A 18 3.86 -3.77 -7.20
C ALA A 18 2.38 -4.12 -7.37
N ALA A 19 1.51 -3.69 -6.46
CA ALA A 19 0.06 -3.93 -6.57
C ALA A 19 -0.54 -3.37 -7.87
N ASP A 20 -0.16 -2.14 -8.23
CA ASP A 20 -0.63 -1.50 -9.48
C ASP A 20 -0.12 -2.24 -10.72
N PHE A 21 1.14 -2.66 -10.72
CA PHE A 21 1.74 -3.37 -11.85
C PHE A 21 1.14 -4.75 -12.02
N HIS A 22 0.98 -5.48 -10.92
CA HIS A 22 0.35 -6.78 -10.89
C HIS A 22 -1.10 -6.72 -11.41
N TYR A 23 -1.89 -5.78 -10.89
CA TYR A 23 -3.28 -5.61 -11.31
C TYR A 23 -3.39 -5.28 -12.81
N ARG A 24 -2.59 -4.32 -13.29
CA ARG A 24 -2.58 -3.94 -14.71
C ARG A 24 -2.11 -5.06 -15.63
N HIS A 25 -1.15 -5.87 -15.18
CA HIS A 25 -0.68 -7.01 -15.96
C HIS A 25 -1.77 -8.07 -16.12
N GLN A 26 -2.50 -8.39 -15.05
CA GLN A 26 -3.65 -9.32 -15.13
C GLN A 26 -4.76 -8.78 -16.03
N LEU A 27 -5.08 -7.47 -15.94
CA LEU A 27 -6.08 -6.87 -16.83
C LEU A 27 -5.69 -6.99 -18.31
N ARG A 28 -4.40 -6.76 -18.65
CA ARG A 28 -3.90 -6.94 -20.03
C ARG A 28 -3.97 -8.39 -20.47
N ALA A 29 -3.62 -9.34 -19.60
CA ALA A 29 -3.68 -10.76 -19.91
C ALA A 29 -5.12 -11.25 -20.15
N ALA A 30 -6.11 -10.62 -19.50
CA ALA A 30 -7.53 -10.90 -19.70
C ALA A 30 -8.12 -10.29 -21.00
N GLU A 31 -7.42 -9.37 -21.67
CA GLU A 31 -7.86 -8.85 -22.97
C GLU A 31 -7.69 -9.92 -24.07
N GLN A 32 -8.80 -10.35 -24.68
CA GLN A 32 -8.77 -11.39 -25.71
C GLN A 32 -8.01 -10.93 -26.97
N PRO A 33 -7.29 -11.85 -27.66
CA PRO A 33 -6.67 -11.55 -28.95
C PRO A 33 -7.74 -11.10 -29.97
N GLY A 34 -7.67 -9.86 -30.43
CA GLY A 34 -8.60 -9.28 -31.42
C GLY A 34 -9.64 -8.32 -30.84
N ALA A 35 -9.74 -8.18 -29.52
CA ALA A 35 -10.50 -7.08 -28.93
C ALA A 35 -9.81 -5.74 -29.28
N LYS A 36 -10.58 -4.73 -29.72
CA LYS A 36 -10.06 -3.36 -29.86
C LYS A 36 -9.44 -2.98 -28.51
N LYS A 37 -8.14 -2.62 -28.52
CA LYS A 37 -7.42 -2.12 -27.32
C LYS A 37 -8.36 -1.22 -26.54
N ARG A 38 -8.79 -1.64 -25.36
CA ARG A 38 -9.70 -0.84 -24.55
C ARG A 38 -8.93 0.43 -24.24
N ARG A 39 -9.47 1.58 -24.66
CA ARG A 39 -8.86 2.87 -24.30
C ARG A 39 -8.88 2.91 -22.78
N ARG A 40 -7.71 3.11 -22.15
CA ARG A 40 -7.58 3.17 -20.68
C ARG A 40 -8.79 3.89 -20.12
N SER A 41 -9.59 3.18 -19.34
CA SER A 41 -10.63 3.79 -18.56
C SER A 41 -9.93 4.60 -17.47
N ALA A 42 -10.41 5.79 -17.15
CA ALA A 42 -9.91 6.55 -16.01
C ALA A 42 -9.99 5.74 -14.69
N GLY A 43 -10.80 4.67 -14.68
CA GLY A 43 -10.97 3.63 -13.66
C GLY A 43 -9.80 2.65 -13.46
N ASP A 44 -8.85 2.56 -14.40
CA ASP A 44 -7.86 1.48 -14.40
C ASP A 44 -6.65 1.74 -13.47
N GLY A 45 -6.48 2.98 -13.00
CA GLY A 45 -5.42 3.39 -12.05
C GLY A 45 -5.83 3.33 -10.57
N HIS A 46 -6.92 2.65 -10.24
CA HIS A 46 -7.60 2.81 -8.95
C HIS A 46 -7.02 1.96 -7.80
N ILE A 47 -6.28 0.87 -8.07
CA ILE A 47 -5.66 0.08 -6.99
C ILE A 47 -4.62 0.90 -6.22
N LEU A 48 -3.73 1.58 -6.95
CA LEU A 48 -2.73 2.45 -6.33
C LEU A 48 -3.39 3.56 -5.49
N HIS A 49 -4.42 4.21 -6.03
CA HIS A 49 -5.14 5.27 -5.35
C HIS A 49 -5.82 4.76 -4.07
N LEU A 50 -6.51 3.62 -4.15
CA LEU A 50 -7.15 2.98 -3.01
C LEU A 50 -6.14 2.59 -1.93
N LEU A 51 -4.99 2.01 -2.30
CA LEU A 51 -3.93 1.69 -1.35
C LEU A 51 -3.32 2.94 -0.70
N LEU A 52 -3.10 4.02 -1.46
CA LEU A 52 -2.64 5.29 -0.91
C LEU A 52 -3.64 5.85 0.11
N ARG A 53 -4.94 5.79 -0.19
CA ARG A 53 -5.99 6.21 0.75
C ARG A 53 -6.08 5.35 2.00
N LEU A 54 -5.90 4.03 1.87
CA LEU A 54 -5.80 3.15 3.04
C LEU A 54 -4.55 3.46 3.86
N ALA A 55 -3.43 3.71 3.19
CA ALA A 55 -2.15 4.02 3.81
C ALA A 55 -2.20 5.33 4.62
N THR A 56 -2.92 6.36 4.15
CA THR A 56 -3.09 7.61 4.91
C THR A 56 -3.87 7.43 6.21
N LYS A 57 -4.68 6.37 6.32
CA LYS A 57 -5.47 6.01 7.52
C LYS A 57 -4.72 5.12 8.51
N LEU A 58 -3.48 4.71 8.20
CA LEU A 58 -2.69 3.89 9.12
C LEU A 58 -2.37 4.65 10.41
N GLU A 59 -2.63 4.01 11.54
CA GLU A 59 -2.28 4.49 12.87
C GLU A 59 -1.58 3.40 13.68
N LYS A 60 -0.26 3.53 13.89
CA LYS A 60 0.56 2.54 14.63
C LYS A 60 0.38 1.13 14.05
N ASP A 61 0.49 0.10 14.89
CA ASP A 61 0.17 -1.30 14.57
C ASP A 61 -1.34 -1.57 14.74
N SER A 62 -2.18 -0.96 13.90
CA SER A 62 -3.63 -1.16 13.93
C SER A 62 -4.24 -1.32 12.54
N PRO A 63 -5.38 -2.02 12.43
CA PRO A 63 -6.06 -2.15 11.16
C PRO A 63 -6.74 -0.84 10.77
N VAL A 64 -6.85 -0.64 9.47
CA VAL A 64 -7.59 0.45 8.84
C VAL A 64 -9.06 0.07 8.75
N LEU A 65 -9.93 1.01 9.12
CA LEU A 65 -11.36 0.91 8.82
C LEU A 65 -11.66 1.54 7.46
N LEU A 66 -12.26 0.76 6.58
CA LEU A 66 -12.75 1.18 5.28
C LEU A 66 -14.27 1.15 5.28
N ASN A 67 -14.89 2.25 4.85
CA ASN A 67 -16.30 2.31 4.51
C ASN A 67 -16.42 2.25 2.98
N TYR A 68 -17.07 1.22 2.46
CA TYR A 68 -17.17 1.03 1.01
C TYR A 68 -17.90 2.19 0.32
N ALA A 69 -18.96 2.73 0.94
CA ALA A 69 -19.73 3.84 0.38
C ALA A 69 -18.90 5.13 0.30
N ASP A 70 -18.15 5.44 1.37
CA ASP A 70 -17.30 6.63 1.40
C ASP A 70 -16.17 6.53 0.36
N GLU A 71 -15.52 5.37 0.25
CA GLU A 71 -14.48 5.17 -0.76
C GLU A 71 -15.03 5.16 -2.18
N ALA A 72 -16.24 4.63 -2.40
CA ALA A 72 -16.89 4.65 -3.70
C ALA A 72 -17.19 6.09 -4.15
N ALA A 73 -17.75 6.91 -3.27
CA ALA A 73 -18.01 8.32 -3.53
C ALA A 73 -16.71 9.10 -3.82
N GLU A 74 -15.67 8.85 -3.05
CA GLU A 74 -14.37 9.53 -3.20
C GLU A 74 -13.61 9.13 -4.47
N LEU A 75 -13.81 7.90 -4.94
CA LEU A 75 -13.22 7.38 -6.18
C LEU A 75 -14.10 7.60 -7.42
N ASP A 76 -15.26 8.27 -7.25
CA ASP A 76 -16.28 8.45 -8.29
C ASP A 76 -16.62 7.11 -8.99
N THR A 77 -16.95 6.11 -8.18
CA THR A 77 -17.23 4.74 -8.62
C THR A 77 -18.33 4.11 -7.76
N ASP A 78 -18.74 2.89 -8.08
CA ASP A 78 -19.74 2.15 -7.32
C ASP A 78 -19.10 1.29 -6.20
N GLU A 79 -19.88 0.95 -5.18
CA GLU A 79 -19.40 0.13 -4.05
C GLU A 79 -18.91 -1.25 -4.48
N ASP A 80 -19.56 -1.88 -5.47
CA ASP A 80 -19.21 -3.23 -5.91
C ASP A 80 -17.82 -3.23 -6.56
N THR A 81 -17.48 -2.19 -7.30
CA THR A 81 -16.14 -1.96 -7.84
C THR A 81 -15.10 -1.80 -6.74
N VAL A 82 -15.39 -1.06 -5.66
CA VAL A 82 -14.46 -0.96 -4.51
C VAL A 82 -14.31 -2.32 -3.81
N ARG A 83 -15.42 -3.05 -3.59
CA ARG A 83 -15.41 -4.40 -3.00
C ARG A 83 -14.57 -5.36 -3.80
N ALA A 84 -14.73 -5.39 -5.12
CA ALA A 84 -13.96 -6.25 -6.01
C ALA A 84 -12.44 -5.95 -5.92
N ARG A 85 -12.08 -4.67 -5.85
CA ARG A 85 -10.67 -4.25 -5.70
C ARG A 85 -10.08 -4.62 -4.34
N ILE A 86 -10.84 -4.43 -3.26
CA ILE A 86 -10.43 -4.88 -1.92
C ILE A 86 -10.29 -6.41 -1.89
N ALA A 87 -11.23 -7.14 -2.47
CA ALA A 87 -11.16 -8.61 -2.55
C ALA A 87 -9.90 -9.05 -3.31
N TRP A 88 -9.60 -8.41 -4.44
CA TRP A 88 -8.38 -8.67 -5.21
C TRP A 88 -7.10 -8.39 -4.39
N LEU A 89 -7.06 -7.26 -3.67
CA LEU A 89 -5.91 -6.89 -2.83
C LEU A 89 -5.70 -7.87 -1.67
N VAL A 90 -6.79 -8.40 -1.11
CA VAL A 90 -6.76 -9.43 -0.06
C VAL A 90 -6.30 -10.78 -0.62
N GLU A 91 -6.85 -11.19 -1.76
CA GLU A 91 -6.45 -12.42 -2.46
C GLU A 91 -4.95 -12.44 -2.76
N HIS A 92 -4.39 -11.31 -3.19
CA HIS A 92 -2.97 -11.16 -3.51
C HIS A 92 -2.11 -10.72 -2.32
N ARG A 93 -2.68 -10.70 -1.09
CA ARG A 93 -1.98 -10.43 0.18
C ARG A 93 -1.25 -9.08 0.27
N TYR A 94 -1.73 -8.10 -0.48
CA TYR A 94 -1.41 -6.68 -0.23
C TYR A 94 -2.16 -6.14 0.98
N LEU A 95 -3.34 -6.72 1.27
CA LEU A 95 -4.14 -6.49 2.45
C LEU A 95 -4.51 -7.81 3.12
N ALA A 96 -4.90 -7.78 4.39
CA ALA A 96 -5.59 -8.88 5.05
C ALA A 96 -6.92 -8.38 5.64
N LEU A 97 -7.99 -9.13 5.42
CA LEU A 97 -9.31 -8.82 5.96
C LEU A 97 -9.47 -9.42 7.36
N ASP A 98 -9.71 -8.56 8.34
CA ASP A 98 -9.89 -8.92 9.77
C ASP A 98 -11.38 -9.00 10.17
N GLY A 99 -12.26 -8.59 9.27
CA GLY A 99 -13.71 -8.64 9.47
C GLY A 99 -14.46 -7.61 8.63
N GLN A 100 -15.75 -7.86 8.41
CA GLN A 100 -16.63 -6.95 7.66
C GLN A 100 -18.05 -6.97 8.24
N VAL A 101 -18.63 -5.80 8.47
CA VAL A 101 -20.02 -5.63 8.96
C VAL A 101 -20.63 -4.38 8.35
N GLY A 102 -21.85 -4.47 7.81
CA GLY A 102 -22.66 -3.28 7.47
C GLY A 102 -22.00 -2.28 6.51
N GLY A 103 -21.20 -2.75 5.54
CA GLY A 103 -20.49 -1.87 4.61
C GLY A 103 -19.16 -1.32 5.14
N LEU A 104 -18.73 -1.74 6.34
CA LEU A 104 -17.42 -1.44 6.89
C LEU A 104 -16.53 -2.68 6.86
N ALA A 105 -15.28 -2.52 6.44
CA ALA A 105 -14.24 -3.54 6.46
C ALA A 105 -13.09 -3.11 7.38
N ARG A 106 -12.57 -4.05 8.16
CA ARG A 106 -11.37 -3.90 8.98
C ARG A 106 -10.21 -4.59 8.26
N LEU A 107 -9.23 -3.82 7.83
CA LEU A 107 -8.17 -4.26 6.92
C LEU A 107 -6.79 -4.02 7.54
N TRP A 108 -5.92 -5.01 7.48
CA TRP A 108 -4.50 -4.84 7.74
C TRP A 108 -3.77 -4.56 6.44
N VAL A 109 -2.89 -3.57 6.45
CA VAL A 109 -2.04 -3.25 5.29
C VAL A 109 -0.73 -4.02 5.42
N ASN A 110 -0.31 -4.69 4.36
CA ASN A 110 0.99 -5.34 4.32
C ASN A 110 2.09 -4.27 4.50
N PRO A 111 3.04 -4.42 5.43
CA PRO A 111 4.13 -3.46 5.61
C PRO A 111 5.01 -3.26 4.37
N ALA A 112 5.04 -4.22 3.45
CA ALA A 112 5.70 -4.07 2.16
C ALA A 112 4.97 -3.05 1.26
N VAL A 113 3.69 -2.78 1.50
CA VAL A 113 2.90 -1.75 0.80
C VAL A 113 3.11 -0.39 1.46
N ALA A 114 2.81 -0.27 2.74
CA ALA A 114 2.95 0.98 3.47
C ALA A 114 3.03 0.75 4.98
N PHE A 115 3.70 1.66 5.67
CA PHE A 115 3.84 1.63 7.13
C PHE A 115 4.03 3.05 7.69
N ARG A 116 3.77 3.20 8.99
CA ARG A 116 4.11 4.43 9.73
C ARG A 116 5.45 4.24 10.41
N ALA A 117 6.47 4.92 9.91
CA ALA A 117 7.78 4.90 10.52
C ALA A 117 7.77 5.52 11.93
N GLY A 118 8.65 5.03 12.80
CA GLY A 118 8.72 5.35 14.22
C GLY A 118 7.53 4.89 15.06
N LYS A 119 6.52 4.24 14.45
CA LYS A 119 5.27 3.82 15.12
C LYS A 119 4.85 2.38 14.88
N THR A 120 5.38 1.75 13.83
CA THR A 120 4.99 0.41 13.41
C THR A 120 6.25 -0.41 13.24
N ASP A 121 6.37 -1.49 14.00
CA ASP A 121 7.34 -2.52 13.69
C ASP A 121 6.74 -3.39 12.57
N PRO A 122 7.29 -3.36 11.35
CA PRO A 122 6.74 -4.11 10.22
C PRO A 122 6.75 -5.62 10.48
N ARG A 123 7.66 -6.13 11.33
CA ARG A 123 7.79 -7.56 11.62
C ARG A 123 6.57 -8.09 12.35
N ILE A 124 5.97 -7.28 13.23
CA ILE A 124 4.80 -7.67 14.02
C ILE A 124 3.58 -7.86 13.12
N ALA A 125 3.26 -6.87 12.29
CA ALA A 125 2.15 -6.94 11.36
C ALA A 125 2.37 -8.06 10.31
N ALA A 126 3.60 -8.20 9.82
CA ALA A 126 3.97 -9.28 8.91
C ALA A 126 3.76 -10.66 9.52
N ALA A 127 4.23 -10.89 10.75
CA ALA A 127 4.05 -12.16 11.45
C ALA A 127 2.57 -12.47 11.72
N ARG A 128 1.80 -11.47 12.16
CA ARG A 128 0.37 -11.63 12.52
C ARG A 128 -0.46 -12.15 11.35
N HIS A 129 -0.24 -11.60 10.15
CA HIS A 129 -1.03 -11.93 8.97
C HIS A 129 -0.28 -12.80 7.96
N ARG A 130 0.92 -13.28 8.32
CA ARG A 130 1.85 -13.98 7.44
C ARG A 130 2.00 -13.26 6.10
N PHE A 131 2.19 -11.94 6.16
CA PHE A 131 2.34 -11.14 4.95
C PHE A 131 3.63 -11.52 4.21
N PRO A 132 3.56 -11.77 2.89
CA PRO A 132 4.74 -11.93 2.08
C PRO A 132 5.45 -10.58 1.88
N TYR A 133 6.73 -10.63 1.51
CA TYR A 133 7.44 -9.46 1.00
C TYR A 133 7.28 -9.40 -0.53
N ILE A 134 6.75 -8.29 -1.04
CA ILE A 134 6.38 -8.15 -2.45
C ILE A 134 7.19 -7.02 -3.08
N VAL A 135 7.86 -7.31 -4.18
CA VAL A 135 8.66 -6.34 -4.93
C VAL A 135 8.33 -6.37 -6.42
N ILE A 136 8.66 -5.28 -7.11
CA ILE A 136 8.52 -5.17 -8.56
C ILE A 136 9.72 -5.87 -9.22
N ASP A 137 9.50 -6.51 -10.37
CA ASP A 137 10.58 -7.00 -11.22
C ASP A 137 11.41 -5.85 -11.80
N GLU A 138 12.70 -6.06 -12.02
CA GLU A 138 13.59 -5.02 -12.60
C GLU A 138 13.14 -4.54 -13.98
N LYS A 139 12.47 -5.39 -14.76
CA LYS A 139 11.87 -5.05 -16.06
C LYS A 139 10.43 -4.53 -15.93
N GLU A 140 9.93 -4.34 -14.72
CA GLU A 140 8.66 -3.68 -14.46
C GLU A 140 7.49 -4.31 -15.26
N MET A 141 6.68 -3.48 -15.91
CA MET A 141 5.57 -3.89 -16.78
C MET A 141 6.00 -4.60 -18.07
N ALA A 142 7.30 -4.68 -18.36
CA ALA A 142 7.82 -5.42 -19.51
C ALA A 142 8.24 -6.86 -19.16
N ALA A 143 8.26 -7.21 -17.88
CA ALA A 143 8.48 -8.59 -17.43
C ALA A 143 7.27 -9.49 -17.78
N GLU A 144 7.54 -10.79 -17.97
CA GLU A 144 6.46 -11.80 -18.06
C GLU A 144 5.70 -11.92 -16.74
N GLN A 145 6.41 -11.75 -15.63
CA GLN A 145 5.85 -11.62 -14.29
C GLN A 145 6.36 -10.32 -13.67
N PRO A 146 5.50 -9.29 -13.52
CA PRO A 146 5.94 -7.95 -13.11
C PRO A 146 6.24 -7.82 -11.62
N VAL A 147 5.92 -8.84 -10.82
CA VAL A 147 6.06 -8.82 -9.36
C VAL A 147 6.61 -10.13 -8.84
N HIS A 148 7.53 -10.03 -7.89
CA HIS A 148 8.07 -11.15 -7.13
C HIS A 148 7.46 -11.17 -5.74
N VAL A 149 6.99 -12.35 -5.34
CA VAL A 149 6.38 -12.57 -4.03
C VAL A 149 7.26 -13.56 -3.27
N SER A 150 7.95 -13.07 -2.25
CA SER A 150 8.64 -13.91 -1.28
C SER A 150 7.67 -14.23 -0.15
N GLU A 151 7.31 -15.50 -0.01
CA GLU A 151 6.43 -15.98 1.06
C GLU A 151 6.91 -15.50 2.44
N TYR A 152 5.97 -15.39 3.39
CA TYR A 152 6.33 -14.97 4.74
C TYR A 152 7.41 -15.89 5.33
N ASP A 153 8.50 -15.25 5.71
CA ASP A 153 9.63 -15.83 6.43
C ASP A 153 10.05 -14.84 7.53
N GLU A 154 10.19 -15.34 8.76
CA GLU A 154 10.52 -14.51 9.92
C GLU A 154 11.93 -13.93 9.76
N GLU A 155 12.91 -14.74 9.35
CA GLU A 155 14.29 -14.30 9.12
C GLU A 155 14.38 -13.32 7.96
N GLY A 156 13.61 -13.55 6.89
CA GLY A 156 13.47 -12.64 5.76
C GLY A 156 12.94 -11.27 6.17
N TRP A 157 11.89 -11.20 6.98
CA TRP A 157 11.38 -9.92 7.50
C TRP A 157 12.34 -9.24 8.47
N GLU A 158 13.08 -9.99 9.28
CA GLU A 158 14.14 -9.45 10.12
C GLU A 158 15.28 -8.85 9.28
N LEU A 159 15.65 -9.51 8.18
CA LEU A 159 16.63 -8.98 7.24
C LEU A 159 16.14 -7.70 6.56
N VAL A 160 14.88 -7.66 6.10
CA VAL A 160 14.25 -6.46 5.53
C VAL A 160 14.27 -5.32 6.55
N TYR A 161 13.91 -5.58 7.80
CA TYR A 161 13.94 -4.58 8.86
C TYR A 161 15.35 -4.00 9.03
N ARG A 162 16.35 -4.86 9.25
CA ARG A 162 17.74 -4.43 9.48
C ARG A 162 18.31 -3.64 8.30
N ASN A 163 18.04 -4.07 7.07
CA ASN A 163 18.53 -3.39 5.87
C ASN A 163 17.87 -2.03 5.62
N ASN A 164 16.73 -1.75 6.25
CA ASN A 164 15.96 -0.52 6.07
C ASN A 164 15.63 0.15 7.42
N ALA A 165 16.44 -0.11 8.46
CA ALA A 165 16.14 0.32 9.82
C ALA A 165 15.96 1.84 9.92
N GLU A 166 16.77 2.62 9.20
CA GLU A 166 16.63 4.08 9.11
C GLU A 166 15.24 4.49 8.60
N GLN A 167 14.70 3.81 7.60
CA GLN A 167 13.36 4.12 7.06
C GLN A 167 12.24 3.72 8.03
N PHE A 168 12.43 2.65 8.80
CA PHE A 168 11.44 2.18 9.78
C PHE A 168 11.46 2.97 11.08
N GLU A 169 12.62 3.42 11.54
CA GLU A 169 12.81 4.04 12.86
C GLU A 169 12.82 5.58 12.78
N ASP A 170 13.55 6.17 11.83
CA ASP A 170 13.76 7.61 11.72
C ASP A 170 13.84 8.06 10.25
N PRO A 171 12.70 8.10 9.53
CA PRO A 171 12.70 8.39 8.11
C PRO A 171 13.16 9.83 7.88
N PRO A 172 13.89 10.11 6.79
CA PRO A 172 14.31 11.47 6.47
C PRO A 172 13.10 12.39 6.40
N ARG A 173 13.12 13.44 7.22
CA ARG A 173 12.08 14.49 7.22
C ARG A 173 12.13 15.22 5.89
N PHE A 174 10.99 15.37 5.22
CA PHE A 174 10.94 16.14 3.98
C PHE A 174 11.46 17.57 4.22
N PRO A 175 12.45 18.06 3.43
CA PRO A 175 13.08 19.36 3.65
C PRO A 175 12.17 20.55 3.30
N PHE A 176 11.00 20.30 2.70
CA PHE A 176 10.07 21.36 2.27
C PHE A 176 9.29 22.04 3.40
N GLY A 177 9.72 21.84 4.66
CA GLY A 177 9.31 22.64 5.80
C GLY A 177 7.81 22.61 6.02
N CYS A 178 7.35 21.78 6.96
CA CYS A 178 6.00 22.03 7.43
C CYS A 178 5.91 23.49 7.92
N PRO A 179 4.84 24.23 7.58
CA PRO A 179 4.66 25.59 8.04
C PRO A 179 4.71 25.74 9.58
N LEU A 180 4.62 24.64 10.33
CA LEU A 180 4.79 24.58 11.77
C LEU A 180 6.23 24.35 12.25
N HIS A 181 7.11 23.77 11.41
CA HIS A 181 8.48 23.37 11.80
C HIS A 181 9.59 24.19 11.11
N GLY A 182 9.25 25.09 10.18
CA GLY A 182 10.23 25.88 9.43
C GLY A 182 11.06 25.02 8.45
N PRO A 183 11.92 25.63 7.62
CA PRO A 183 12.88 24.87 6.83
C PRO A 183 13.77 24.06 7.77
N ALA A 184 14.03 22.80 7.43
CA ALA A 184 15.02 22.00 8.15
C ALA A 184 16.35 22.76 8.12
N ASP A 185 16.92 23.04 9.28
CA ASP A 185 18.22 23.68 9.39
C ASP A 185 19.25 22.74 8.75
N MET A 186 19.63 23.03 7.49
CA MET A 186 20.63 22.28 6.74
C MET A 186 22.04 22.79 7.08
N SER A 187 22.32 23.01 8.37
CA SER A 187 23.66 23.29 8.85
C SER A 187 24.40 21.97 9.08
N GLN A 188 25.21 21.60 8.09
CA GLN A 188 26.37 20.73 8.29
C GLN A 188 27.47 21.48 9.06
#